data_AF-A0A1H2KJM2-F1
#
_entry.id   AF-A0A1H2KJM2-F1
#
_cell.length_a   1.000
_cell.length_b   1.000
_cell.length_c   1.000
_cell.angle_alpha   90.00
_cell.angle_beta   90.00
_cell.angle_gamma   90.00
#
_symmetry.space_group_name_H-M   'P 1'
#
loop_
_entity.id
_entity.type
_entity.pdbx_description
1 polymer ?
#
loop_
_entity_poly.entity_id
_entity_poly.type
_entity_poly.pdbx_seq_one_letter_code
_entity_poly.pdbx_strand_id
1 'polypeptide(L)'
;MGFRQFTTSEYEMLAAQHNIMALVGNGFDIQVTRQHRTRFSPRYAAFFHYLRAREFDSTNLIVQQMATLKEQGRSNWSDVEQAIEMLISGSGTSADPEDIYKATVAIQATFSEYLELVAPPDLLAAVGRDSSSQALAITSMSKFIGDVARSSTFEGFTFPKETNHYHLFNFFFVNFNYTPLLDDYIYRDQEQWQPRQHKWADRNFTFYPNPSDHPSGHGNKDTGWSTYLRTEVVHPHGQQAIPRSLLFGIDAPDNFNPGIHPHRKLMKPYWAMNSIEYGHLFSDVRLFIIFGCSLGITDGWWWRRIVLGLGDRLASELVIYWWSSGHATTSSVDIVEKFFRGAGVDVDDPIRQRIQDRIHVVVYTDHEPPTWLAT
;
A
#
# COMPACT_ATOMS: atom_id res chain seq x y z
N MET A 1 3.87 -20.15 10.18
CA MET A 1 2.93 -19.36 10.99
C MET A 1 2.23 -18.43 10.03
N GLY A 2 0.95 -18.12 10.22
CA GLY A 2 0.17 -17.27 9.31
C GLY A 2 -0.38 -16.07 10.07
N PHE A 3 -1.49 -15.51 9.60
CA PHE A 3 -2.24 -14.54 10.41
C PHE A 3 -2.56 -15.13 11.79
N ARG A 4 -2.55 -14.28 12.83
CA ARG A 4 -3.04 -14.72 14.15
C ARG A 4 -4.47 -15.24 13.99
N GLN A 5 -4.69 -16.48 14.41
CA GLN A 5 -6.00 -17.10 14.43
C GLN A 5 -6.69 -16.74 15.75
N PHE A 6 -7.85 -16.10 15.67
CA PHE A 6 -8.67 -15.77 16.83
C PHE A 6 -9.71 -16.85 17.05
N THR A 7 -10.14 -17.00 18.30
CA THR A 7 -11.08 -18.04 18.73
C THR A 7 -12.19 -17.47 19.59
N THR A 8 -13.11 -18.34 20.00
CA THR A 8 -14.17 -17.99 20.96
C THR A 8 -13.67 -17.70 22.37
N SER A 9 -12.38 -17.93 22.65
CA SER A 9 -11.76 -17.46 23.90
C SER A 9 -11.54 -15.94 23.91
N GLU A 10 -11.43 -15.32 22.73
CA GLU A 10 -11.27 -13.88 22.59
C GLU A 10 -12.56 -13.16 22.15
N TYR A 11 -13.42 -13.84 21.39
CA TYR A 11 -14.67 -13.27 20.85
C TYR A 11 -15.84 -14.25 20.99
N GLU A 12 -16.82 -13.93 21.83
CA GLU A 12 -17.85 -14.85 22.33
C GLU A 12 -18.56 -15.66 21.23
N MET A 13 -18.85 -15.03 20.09
CA MET A 13 -19.64 -15.63 19.01
C MET A 13 -18.86 -15.76 17.68
N LEU A 14 -17.54 -15.72 17.70
CA LEU A 14 -16.74 -15.75 16.47
C LEU A 14 -17.08 -16.96 15.59
N ALA A 15 -17.58 -16.68 14.39
CA ALA A 15 -18.01 -17.72 13.44
C ALA A 15 -16.98 -17.95 12.32
N ALA A 16 -16.33 -16.89 11.83
CA ALA A 16 -15.30 -16.97 10.79
C ALA A 16 -14.35 -15.77 10.86
N GLN A 17 -13.15 -15.92 10.30
CA GLN A 17 -12.14 -14.86 10.20
C GLN A 17 -11.80 -14.60 8.74
N HIS A 18 -11.83 -13.32 8.34
CA HIS A 18 -11.45 -12.81 7.03
C HIS A 18 -10.16 -12.02 7.16
N ASN A 19 -9.06 -12.57 6.67
CA ASN A 19 -7.76 -11.89 6.63
C ASN A 19 -7.68 -11.00 5.40
N ILE A 20 -7.43 -9.72 5.62
CA ILE A 20 -7.37 -8.70 4.57
C ILE A 20 -6.00 -8.03 4.64
N MET A 21 -5.26 -8.06 3.54
CA MET A 21 -3.97 -7.39 3.45
C MET A 21 -4.10 -6.14 2.57
N ALA A 22 -3.88 -4.98 3.16
CA ALA A 22 -3.96 -3.69 2.48
C ALA A 22 -2.56 -3.09 2.32
N LEU A 23 -2.10 -2.95 1.07
CA LEU A 23 -0.82 -2.34 0.73
C LEU A 23 -1.07 -0.88 0.37
N VAL A 24 -0.48 0.04 1.15
CA VAL A 24 -0.69 1.48 1.03
C VAL A 24 0.61 2.16 0.65
N GLY A 25 0.60 2.86 -0.48
CA GLY A 25 1.76 3.58 -1.01
C GLY A 25 1.59 5.10 -1.00
N ASN A 26 2.57 5.77 -1.62
CA ASN A 26 2.76 7.22 -1.50
C ASN A 26 1.58 8.05 -2.04
N GLY A 27 0.70 7.43 -2.84
CA GLY A 27 -0.56 8.03 -3.26
C GLY A 27 -1.43 8.49 -2.08
N PHE A 28 -1.39 7.80 -0.93
CA PHE A 28 -2.11 8.24 0.27
C PHE A 28 -1.55 9.56 0.82
N ASP A 29 -0.23 9.65 1.07
CA ASP A 29 0.40 10.88 1.55
C ASP A 29 0.22 12.03 0.54
N ILE A 30 0.27 11.75 -0.77
CA ILE A 30 -0.01 12.73 -1.82
C ILE A 30 -1.46 13.23 -1.71
N GLN A 31 -2.42 12.35 -1.46
CA GLN A 31 -3.83 12.72 -1.29
C GLN A 31 -4.00 13.63 -0.08
N VAL A 32 -3.48 13.22 1.08
CA VAL A 32 -3.51 13.99 2.34
C VAL A 32 -2.89 15.38 2.14
N THR A 33 -1.67 15.46 1.62
CA THR A 33 -0.98 16.75 1.45
C THR A 33 -1.68 17.69 0.48
N ARG A 34 -2.35 17.14 -0.54
CA ARG A 34 -3.18 17.93 -1.47
C ARG A 34 -4.47 18.42 -0.79
N GLN A 35 -5.16 17.56 -0.07
CA GLN A 35 -6.39 17.88 0.67
C GLN A 35 -6.16 19.03 1.66
N HIS A 36 -5.11 18.90 2.48
CA HIS A 36 -4.72 19.89 3.48
C HIS A 36 -3.91 21.07 2.91
N ARG A 37 -3.69 21.10 1.59
CA ARG A 37 -2.96 22.17 0.88
C ARG A 37 -1.60 22.50 1.50
N THR A 38 -0.87 21.45 1.88
CA THR A 38 0.43 21.63 2.55
C THR A 38 1.47 22.14 1.57
N ARG A 39 2.48 22.83 2.10
CA ARG A 39 3.54 23.44 1.28
C ARG A 39 4.50 22.40 0.70
N PHE A 40 4.76 21.33 1.43
CA PHE A 40 5.75 20.32 1.08
C PHE A 40 5.05 19.07 0.55
N SER A 41 5.59 18.53 -0.55
CA SER A 41 5.01 17.37 -1.23
C SER A 41 5.81 16.11 -0.92
N PRO A 42 5.17 14.97 -0.65
CA PRO A 42 5.85 13.69 -0.43
C PRO A 42 6.44 13.08 -1.72
N ARG A 43 6.31 13.77 -2.87
CA ARG A 43 6.85 13.30 -4.15
C ARG A 43 8.37 13.45 -4.20
N TYR A 44 9.06 12.45 -4.73
CA TYR A 44 10.51 12.50 -4.89
C TYR A 44 11.02 13.69 -5.75
N ALA A 45 10.20 14.19 -6.69
CA ALA A 45 10.54 15.41 -7.44
C ALA A 45 10.70 16.63 -6.52
N ALA A 46 9.83 16.78 -5.52
CA ALA A 46 9.93 17.87 -4.55
C ALA A 46 11.14 17.68 -3.64
N PHE A 47 11.43 16.44 -3.23
CA PHE A 47 12.64 16.12 -2.48
C PHE A 47 13.93 16.43 -3.27
N PHE A 48 14.00 16.12 -4.56
CA PHE A 48 15.15 16.52 -5.39
C PHE A 48 15.36 18.04 -5.41
N HIS A 49 14.27 18.81 -5.53
CA HIS A 49 14.34 20.26 -5.47
C HIS A 49 14.79 20.78 -4.11
N TYR A 50 14.39 20.12 -3.03
CA TYR A 50 14.87 20.39 -1.69
C TYR A 50 16.38 20.15 -1.54
N LEU A 51 16.90 19.03 -2.06
CA LEU A 51 18.34 18.75 -2.09
C LEU A 51 19.11 19.87 -2.81
N ARG A 52 18.63 20.30 -3.98
CA ARG A 52 19.25 21.38 -4.75
C ARG A 52 19.23 22.73 -4.02
N ALA A 53 18.13 23.04 -3.33
CA ALA A 53 17.98 24.29 -2.60
C ALA A 53 18.89 24.36 -1.36
N ARG A 54 19.27 23.22 -0.77
CA ARG A 54 20.19 23.14 0.37
C ARG A 54 21.66 22.95 -0.03
N GLU A 55 21.98 23.11 -1.31
CA GLU A 55 23.33 22.90 -1.84
C GLU A 55 23.90 21.53 -1.43
N PHE A 56 23.03 20.50 -1.41
CA PHE A 56 23.45 19.13 -1.12
C PHE A 56 24.54 18.71 -2.10
N ASP A 57 25.47 17.88 -1.60
CA ASP A 57 26.66 17.44 -2.32
C ASP A 57 26.34 17.00 -3.76
N SER A 58 26.77 17.83 -4.71
CA SER A 58 26.57 17.59 -6.14
C SER A 58 27.41 16.44 -6.68
N THR A 59 28.35 15.91 -5.89
CA THR A 59 29.15 14.72 -6.23
C THR A 59 28.44 13.42 -5.88
N ASN A 60 27.31 13.46 -5.16
CA ASN A 60 26.53 12.28 -4.83
C ASN A 60 25.99 11.58 -6.11
N LEU A 61 26.33 10.30 -6.28
CA LEU A 61 26.02 9.50 -7.47
C LEU A 61 24.52 9.46 -7.80
N ILE A 62 23.67 9.31 -6.78
CA ILE A 62 22.21 9.24 -6.98
C ILE A 62 21.68 10.58 -7.48
N VAL A 63 22.12 11.70 -6.86
CA VAL A 63 21.70 13.05 -7.27
C VAL A 63 22.15 13.36 -8.70
N GLN A 64 23.38 12.99 -9.07
CA GLN A 64 23.89 13.13 -10.43
C GLN A 64 23.09 12.31 -11.44
N GLN A 65 22.74 11.07 -11.08
CA GLN A 65 21.92 10.22 -11.93
C GLN A 65 20.53 10.83 -12.13
N MET A 66 19.87 11.28 -11.07
CA MET A 66 18.56 11.95 -11.16
C MET A 66 18.62 13.22 -12.03
N ALA A 67 19.69 14.02 -11.90
CA ALA A 67 19.90 15.20 -12.73
C ALA A 67 20.08 14.84 -14.21
N THR A 68 20.87 13.79 -14.50
CA THR A 68 21.09 13.29 -15.86
C THR A 68 19.78 12.81 -16.49
N LEU A 69 18.97 12.04 -15.75
CA LEU A 69 17.67 11.56 -16.23
C LEU A 69 16.70 12.70 -16.50
N LYS A 70 16.77 13.76 -15.69
CA LYS A 70 15.97 14.97 -15.86
C LYS A 70 16.36 15.71 -17.13
N GLU A 71 17.66 15.87 -17.39
CA GLU A 71 18.18 16.48 -18.63
C GLU A 71 17.80 15.67 -19.88
N GLN A 72 17.74 14.35 -19.76
CA GLN A 72 17.27 13.44 -20.82
C GLN A 72 15.74 13.45 -21.01
N GLY A 73 14.99 14.21 -20.20
CA GLY A 73 13.52 14.28 -20.30
C GLY A 73 12.79 12.99 -19.93
N ARG A 74 13.42 12.10 -19.15
CA ARG A 74 12.79 10.85 -18.69
C ARG A 74 11.65 11.16 -17.71
N SER A 75 10.47 10.56 -17.89
CA SER A 75 9.28 10.86 -17.05
C SER A 75 9.44 10.50 -15.58
N ASN A 76 10.32 9.55 -15.27
CA ASN A 76 10.63 8.97 -13.97
C ASN A 76 11.97 9.47 -13.41
N TRP A 77 12.49 10.60 -13.89
CA TRP A 77 13.80 11.14 -13.50
C TRP A 77 13.99 11.33 -12.00
N SER A 78 12.90 11.57 -11.26
CA SER A 78 12.94 11.82 -9.82
C SER A 78 12.85 10.55 -8.98
N ASP A 79 12.64 9.38 -9.58
CA ASP A 79 12.55 8.13 -8.83
C ASP A 79 13.94 7.70 -8.33
N VAL A 80 14.11 7.74 -7.01
CA VAL A 80 15.38 7.40 -6.34
C VAL A 80 15.73 5.93 -6.56
N GLU A 81 14.75 5.04 -6.53
CA GLU A 81 14.96 3.59 -6.64
C GLU A 81 15.36 3.23 -8.06
N GLN A 82 14.76 3.90 -9.04
CA GLN A 82 15.14 3.78 -10.43
C GLN A 82 16.53 4.36 -10.73
N ALA A 83 16.91 5.46 -10.07
CA ALA A 83 18.27 5.99 -10.18
C ALA A 83 19.29 4.97 -9.65
N ILE A 84 19.01 4.32 -8.50
CA ILE A 84 19.82 3.23 -7.95
C ILE A 84 19.89 2.06 -8.94
N GLU A 85 18.76 1.63 -9.48
CA GLU A 85 18.69 0.52 -10.44
C GLU A 85 19.53 0.76 -11.69
N MET A 86 19.50 1.97 -12.25
CA MET A 86 20.29 2.33 -13.43
C MET A 86 21.79 2.40 -13.14
N LEU A 87 22.19 2.83 -11.94
CA LEU A 87 23.60 2.80 -11.53
C LEU A 87 24.13 1.38 -11.37
N ILE A 88 23.26 0.44 -10.97
CA ILE A 88 23.59 -0.99 -10.89
C ILE A 88 23.62 -1.64 -12.28
N SER A 89 22.63 -1.32 -13.13
CA SER A 89 22.34 -2.04 -14.39
C SER A 89 22.97 -1.42 -15.64
N GLY A 90 23.54 -0.22 -15.54
CA GLY A 90 24.01 0.58 -16.67
C GLY A 90 25.17 -0.05 -17.46
N SER A 91 25.07 0.01 -18.78
CA SER A 91 26.04 -0.44 -19.79
C SER A 91 27.30 0.46 -19.93
N GLY A 92 27.78 1.03 -18.82
CA GLY A 92 28.98 1.88 -18.72
C GLY A 92 29.88 1.47 -17.55
N THR A 93 30.74 2.38 -17.06
CA THR A 93 31.52 2.21 -15.82
C THR A 93 30.55 2.08 -14.64
N SER A 94 30.12 0.85 -14.37
CA SER A 94 29.34 0.49 -13.18
C SER A 94 30.06 1.05 -11.96
N ALA A 95 29.39 1.96 -11.24
CA ALA A 95 29.93 2.49 -10.00
C ALA A 95 30.05 1.32 -8.99
N ASP A 96 31.07 1.37 -8.13
CA ASP A 96 31.23 0.36 -7.10
C ASP A 96 29.93 0.30 -6.26
N PRO A 97 29.33 -0.89 -6.07
CA PRO A 97 28.13 -1.06 -5.24
C PRO A 97 28.26 -0.42 -3.86
N GLU A 98 29.47 -0.38 -3.28
CA GLU A 98 29.73 0.27 -2.00
C GLU A 98 29.63 1.80 -2.08
N ASP A 99 30.04 2.40 -3.21
CA ASP A 99 29.92 3.84 -3.42
C ASP A 99 28.46 4.25 -3.66
N ILE A 100 27.69 3.42 -4.38
CA ILE A 100 26.24 3.58 -4.52
C ILE A 100 25.58 3.48 -3.15
N TYR A 101 25.96 2.50 -2.33
CA TYR A 101 25.42 2.34 -0.98
C TYR A 101 25.72 3.55 -0.09
N LYS A 102 26.95 4.07 -0.07
CA LYS A 102 27.30 5.30 0.67
C LYS A 102 26.49 6.50 0.18
N ALA A 103 26.31 6.64 -1.13
CA ALA A 103 25.51 7.72 -1.72
C ALA A 103 24.04 7.63 -1.30
N THR A 104 23.47 6.41 -1.25
CA THR A 104 22.11 6.16 -0.75
C THR A 104 21.96 6.54 0.72
N VAL A 105 22.91 6.14 1.58
CA VAL A 105 22.90 6.48 3.02
C VAL A 105 22.95 7.99 3.25
N ALA A 106 23.75 8.72 2.47
CA ALA A 106 23.83 10.18 2.57
C ALA A 106 22.49 10.87 2.24
N ILE A 107 21.76 10.36 1.26
CA ILE A 107 20.43 10.89 0.90
C ILE A 107 19.39 10.51 1.95
N GLN A 108 19.43 9.31 2.53
CA GLN A 108 18.48 8.87 3.57
C GLN A 108 18.43 9.82 4.77
N ALA A 109 19.60 10.27 5.25
CA ALA A 109 19.67 11.23 6.34
C ALA A 109 18.93 12.55 6.00
N THR A 110 19.18 13.07 4.79
CA THR A 110 18.54 14.31 4.33
C THR A 110 17.06 14.13 4.02
N PHE A 111 16.67 12.93 3.58
CA PHE A 111 15.27 12.57 3.34
C PHE A 111 14.48 12.54 4.64
N SER A 112 15.05 12.01 5.72
CA SER A 112 14.41 12.05 7.04
C SER A 112 14.08 13.48 7.47
N GLU A 113 15.00 14.43 7.28
CA GLU A 113 14.75 15.85 7.57
C GLU A 113 13.66 16.43 6.67
N TYR A 114 13.59 15.99 5.41
CA TYR A 114 12.54 16.42 4.50
C TYR A 114 11.16 15.89 4.91
N LEU A 115 11.09 14.66 5.42
CA LEU A 115 9.83 14.06 5.89
C LEU A 115 9.21 14.86 7.05
N GLU A 116 10.02 15.45 7.93
CA GLU A 116 9.54 16.37 8.99
C GLU A 116 8.79 17.59 8.44
N LEU A 117 9.14 18.02 7.22
CA LEU A 117 8.46 19.12 6.53
C LEU A 117 7.20 18.66 5.79
N VAL A 118 7.19 17.40 5.35
CA VAL A 118 6.07 16.79 4.61
C VAL A 118 4.93 16.39 5.55
N ALA A 119 5.26 15.77 6.68
CA ALA A 119 4.31 15.34 7.70
C ALA A 119 4.63 15.99 9.06
N PRO A 120 4.49 17.32 9.17
CA PRO A 120 4.69 18.02 10.42
C PRO A 120 3.59 17.66 11.44
N PRO A 121 3.82 17.87 12.76
CA PRO A 121 2.88 17.48 13.81
C PRO A 121 1.47 18.10 13.69
N ASP A 122 1.35 19.30 13.12
CA ASP A 122 0.08 19.98 12.89
C ASP A 122 -0.74 19.32 11.76
N LEU A 123 -0.08 18.86 10.69
CA LEU A 123 -0.72 18.05 9.66
C LEU A 123 -1.17 16.70 10.23
N LEU A 124 -0.30 16.02 10.99
CA LEU A 124 -0.65 14.76 11.63
C LEU A 124 -1.91 14.91 12.48
N ALA A 125 -1.92 15.88 13.40
CA ALA A 125 -3.10 16.18 14.23
C ALA A 125 -4.35 16.64 13.44
N ALA A 126 -4.19 17.19 12.23
CA ALA A 126 -5.33 17.50 11.37
C ALA A 126 -5.93 16.21 10.79
N VAL A 127 -5.09 15.31 10.27
CA VAL A 127 -5.51 14.01 9.72
C VAL A 127 -6.22 13.16 10.76
N GLY A 128 -5.65 13.03 11.96
CA GLY A 128 -6.29 12.26 13.05
C GLY A 128 -7.64 12.86 13.47
N ARG A 129 -7.75 14.19 13.55
CA ARG A 129 -9.03 14.85 13.87
C ARG A 129 -10.07 14.66 12.78
N ASP A 130 -9.69 14.78 11.51
CA ASP A 130 -10.63 14.61 10.40
C ASP A 130 -11.09 13.15 10.32
N SER A 131 -10.18 12.19 10.47
CA SER A 131 -10.52 10.77 10.53
C SER A 131 -11.45 10.43 11.70
N SER A 132 -11.13 10.92 12.90
CA SER A 132 -11.93 10.68 14.10
C SER A 132 -13.33 11.29 14.02
N SER A 133 -13.41 12.61 13.78
CA SER A 133 -14.69 13.34 13.80
C SER A 133 -15.67 12.94 12.69
N GLN A 134 -15.16 12.41 11.57
CA GLN A 134 -15.96 11.95 10.44
C GLN A 134 -16.02 10.41 10.33
N ALA A 135 -15.42 9.69 11.27
CA ALA A 135 -15.29 8.23 11.28
C ALA A 135 -14.74 7.67 9.96
N LEU A 136 -13.74 8.33 9.35
CA LEU A 136 -13.25 7.99 8.01
C LEU A 136 -12.64 6.59 7.98
N ALA A 137 -11.76 6.23 8.93
CA ALA A 137 -11.14 4.92 8.99
C ALA A 137 -12.16 3.77 9.14
N ILE A 138 -13.12 3.93 10.06
CA ILE A 138 -14.19 2.94 10.26
C ILE A 138 -15.08 2.84 9.03
N THR A 139 -15.40 3.97 8.39
CA THR A 139 -16.18 4.00 7.14
C THR A 139 -15.44 3.31 6.00
N SER A 140 -14.14 3.55 5.83
CA SER A 140 -13.31 2.85 4.84
C SER A 140 -13.38 1.34 5.04
N MET A 141 -13.12 0.84 6.24
CA MET A 141 -13.11 -0.60 6.50
C MET A 141 -14.52 -1.23 6.42
N SER A 142 -15.58 -0.47 6.70
CA SER A 142 -16.95 -1.01 6.75
C SER A 142 -17.67 -0.99 5.40
N LYS A 143 -17.29 -0.08 4.48
CA LYS A 143 -18.07 0.22 3.28
C LYS A 143 -17.28 0.22 1.97
N PHE A 144 -16.01 -0.18 1.94
CA PHE A 144 -15.19 -0.19 0.70
C PHE A 144 -15.80 -1.03 -0.44
N ILE A 145 -16.70 -1.97 -0.14
CA ILE A 145 -17.43 -2.74 -1.17
C ILE A 145 -18.20 -1.82 -2.12
N GLY A 146 -18.67 -0.66 -1.63
CA GLY A 146 -19.37 0.34 -2.45
C GLY A 146 -18.48 0.98 -3.51
N ASP A 147 -17.16 0.96 -3.32
CA ASP A 147 -16.21 1.42 -4.32
C ASP A 147 -16.03 0.37 -5.43
N VAL A 148 -15.91 -0.91 -5.05
CA VAL A 148 -15.81 -2.04 -5.99
C VAL A 148 -17.08 -2.19 -6.81
N ALA A 149 -18.25 -1.86 -6.25
CA ALA A 149 -19.53 -1.86 -6.96
C ALA A 149 -19.58 -0.91 -8.17
N ARG A 150 -18.65 0.05 -8.29
CA ARG A 150 -18.50 0.92 -9.47
C ARG A 150 -17.67 0.27 -10.58
N SER A 151 -16.98 -0.83 -10.27
CA SER A 151 -16.15 -1.57 -11.22
C SER A 151 -16.99 -2.44 -12.15
N SER A 152 -16.59 -2.54 -13.41
CA SER A 152 -17.19 -3.47 -14.37
C SER A 152 -17.02 -4.95 -14.00
N THR A 153 -16.19 -5.25 -13.00
CA THR A 153 -15.86 -6.61 -12.54
C THR A 153 -16.63 -7.01 -11.27
N PHE A 154 -17.55 -6.17 -10.77
CA PHE A 154 -18.23 -6.41 -9.49
C PHE A 154 -19.03 -7.72 -9.44
N GLU A 155 -19.59 -8.18 -10.56
CA GLU A 155 -20.36 -9.44 -10.57
C GLU A 155 -19.51 -10.66 -10.18
N GLY A 156 -18.23 -10.63 -10.56
CA GLY A 156 -17.23 -11.64 -10.20
C GLY A 156 -16.70 -11.50 -8.78
N PHE A 157 -17.01 -10.41 -8.07
CA PHE A 157 -16.53 -10.17 -6.71
C PHE A 157 -17.37 -10.95 -5.69
N THR A 158 -16.75 -12.00 -5.14
CA THR A 158 -17.38 -13.00 -4.27
C THR A 158 -17.22 -12.69 -2.78
N PHE A 159 -16.17 -11.96 -2.38
CA PHE A 159 -15.89 -11.63 -0.98
C PHE A 159 -17.12 -11.18 -0.17
N PRO A 160 -17.98 -10.24 -0.63
CA PRO A 160 -19.14 -9.80 0.16
C PRO A 160 -20.13 -10.93 0.48
N LYS A 161 -20.27 -11.91 -0.42
CA LYS A 161 -21.22 -13.04 -0.31
C LYS A 161 -20.79 -14.06 0.74
N GLU A 162 -19.52 -14.01 1.15
CA GLU A 162 -18.93 -14.89 2.18
C GLU A 162 -18.93 -14.23 3.58
N THR A 163 -19.43 -13.00 3.68
CA THR A 163 -19.50 -12.26 4.95
C THR A 163 -20.84 -12.45 5.64
N ASN A 164 -20.85 -12.44 6.97
CA ASN A 164 -22.06 -12.54 7.78
C ASN A 164 -21.82 -11.95 9.17
N HIS A 165 -22.87 -11.92 9.99
CA HIS A 165 -22.79 -11.64 11.41
C HIS A 165 -21.73 -12.51 12.11
N TYR A 166 -21.11 -11.93 13.13
CA TYR A 166 -20.12 -12.57 14.01
C TYR A 166 -18.82 -13.01 13.31
N HIS A 167 -18.59 -12.54 12.08
CA HIS A 167 -17.31 -12.67 11.42
C HIS A 167 -16.30 -11.64 11.97
N LEU A 168 -15.02 -11.98 11.94
CA LEU A 168 -13.91 -11.09 12.24
C LEU A 168 -13.26 -10.62 10.94
N PHE A 169 -13.13 -9.30 10.79
CA PHE A 169 -12.35 -8.66 9.74
C PHE A 169 -10.98 -8.29 10.30
N ASN A 170 -9.95 -8.99 9.84
CA ASN A 170 -8.57 -8.81 10.32
C ASN A 170 -7.75 -8.09 9.24
N PHE A 171 -7.69 -6.77 9.32
CA PHE A 171 -6.94 -5.92 8.40
C PHE A 171 -5.47 -5.82 8.83
N PHE A 172 -4.59 -6.17 7.90
CA PHE A 172 -3.15 -6.00 8.02
C PHE A 172 -2.68 -4.99 6.98
N PHE A 173 -2.30 -3.81 7.44
CA PHE A 173 -1.82 -2.71 6.61
C PHE A 173 -0.32 -2.80 6.45
N VAL A 174 0.13 -2.89 5.19
CA VAL A 174 1.53 -2.75 4.81
C VAL A 174 1.70 -1.32 4.31
N ASN A 175 2.26 -0.46 5.16
CA ASN A 175 2.51 0.94 4.84
C ASN A 175 3.89 1.09 4.19
N PHE A 176 3.91 1.39 2.88
CA PHE A 176 5.15 1.69 2.17
C PHE A 176 5.58 3.15 2.34
N ASN A 177 4.74 3.99 2.93
CA ASN A 177 5.06 5.38 3.21
C ASN A 177 5.96 5.45 4.43
N TYR A 178 6.86 6.43 4.41
CA TYR A 178 7.74 6.68 5.54
C TYR A 178 7.07 7.54 6.61
N THR A 179 6.00 8.27 6.28
CA THR A 179 5.33 9.18 7.20
C THR A 179 4.31 8.43 8.07
N PRO A 180 4.00 8.93 9.28
CA PRO A 180 2.98 8.35 10.15
C PRO A 180 1.54 8.76 9.79
N LEU A 181 1.31 9.37 8.62
CA LEU A 181 -0.02 9.91 8.26
C LEU A 181 -1.08 8.82 8.18
N LEU A 182 -0.73 7.64 7.66
CA LEU A 182 -1.66 6.50 7.61
C LEU A 182 -1.98 6.00 9.01
N ASP A 183 -0.96 5.87 9.87
CA ASP A 183 -1.11 5.37 11.24
C ASP A 183 -2.10 6.21 12.03
N ASP A 184 -1.99 7.53 11.95
CA ASP A 184 -2.89 8.45 12.63
C ASP A 184 -4.29 8.45 11.99
N TYR A 185 -4.38 8.33 10.67
CA TYR A 185 -5.66 8.17 9.98
C TYR A 185 -6.40 6.92 10.43
N ILE A 186 -5.75 5.75 10.47
CA ILE A 186 -6.42 4.49 10.82
C ILE A 186 -6.51 4.24 12.32
N TYR A 187 -5.94 5.12 13.15
CA TYR A 187 -5.91 4.95 14.59
C TYR A 187 -7.33 4.91 15.15
N ARG A 188 -7.58 3.94 16.03
CA ARG A 188 -8.90 3.74 16.64
C ARG A 188 -8.98 4.48 17.96
N ASP A 189 -9.22 5.79 17.90
CA ASP A 189 -9.41 6.64 19.07
C ASP A 189 -10.81 6.51 19.70
N GLN A 190 -10.99 7.10 20.88
CA GLN A 190 -12.21 6.96 21.68
C GLN A 190 -13.45 7.66 21.10
N GLU A 191 -13.27 8.58 20.15
CA GLU A 191 -14.37 9.34 19.54
C GLU A 191 -15.01 8.54 18.40
N GLN A 192 -14.22 7.87 17.55
CA GLN A 192 -14.76 7.02 16.46
C GLN A 192 -14.89 5.53 16.82
N TRP A 193 -14.19 5.04 17.85
CA TRP A 193 -14.16 3.61 18.18
C TRP A 193 -14.64 3.31 19.60
N GLN A 194 -15.68 2.49 19.67
CA GLN A 194 -16.19 1.92 20.92
C GLN A 194 -15.90 0.42 20.94
N PRO A 195 -14.90 -0.05 21.72
CA PRO A 195 -14.58 -1.48 21.80
C PRO A 195 -15.74 -2.36 22.28
N ARG A 196 -16.73 -1.77 22.97
CA ARG A 196 -17.94 -2.43 23.46
C ARG A 196 -19.15 -1.54 23.20
N GLN A 197 -19.60 -1.52 21.95
CA GLN A 197 -20.77 -0.74 21.52
C GLN A 197 -22.08 -1.22 22.17
N HIS A 198 -22.15 -2.51 22.51
CA HIS A 198 -23.37 -3.12 22.99
C HIS A 198 -23.25 -3.58 24.44
N LYS A 199 -24.32 -3.37 25.22
CA LYS A 199 -24.38 -3.75 26.65
C LYS A 199 -24.15 -5.25 26.87
N TRP A 200 -24.84 -6.04 26.05
CA TRP A 200 -24.85 -7.51 26.12
C TRP A 200 -24.00 -8.13 25.02
N ALA A 201 -23.23 -7.31 24.29
CA ALA A 201 -22.50 -7.80 23.14
C ALA A 201 -21.06 -7.28 22.99
N ASP A 202 -20.11 -8.19 22.75
CA ASP A 202 -18.68 -7.92 22.55
C ASP A 202 -18.30 -7.58 21.09
N ARG A 203 -19.26 -7.63 20.17
CA ARG A 203 -19.11 -7.11 18.80
C ARG A 203 -18.86 -5.60 18.83
N ASN A 204 -17.96 -5.16 17.97
CA ASN A 204 -17.41 -3.79 17.98
C ASN A 204 -17.40 -3.14 16.60
N PHE A 205 -17.95 -3.81 15.58
CA PHE A 205 -17.92 -3.34 14.21
C PHE A 205 -19.23 -3.67 13.48
N THR A 206 -19.53 -2.88 12.45
CA THR A 206 -20.60 -3.18 11.50
C THR A 206 -20.01 -3.19 10.09
N PHE A 207 -20.14 -4.31 9.39
CA PHE A 207 -19.70 -4.44 8.00
C PHE A 207 -20.90 -4.41 7.05
N TYR A 208 -20.78 -3.69 5.94
CA TYR A 208 -21.84 -3.56 4.94
C TYR A 208 -21.43 -4.31 3.67
N PRO A 209 -22.06 -5.47 3.36
CA PRO A 209 -21.74 -6.24 2.15
C PRO A 209 -22.28 -5.62 0.85
N ASN A 210 -23.23 -4.68 0.91
CA ASN A 210 -23.75 -3.99 -0.28
C ASN A 210 -24.12 -2.52 -0.01
N PRO A 211 -23.16 -1.66 0.38
CA PRO A 211 -23.46 -0.30 0.85
C PRO A 211 -23.97 0.64 -0.25
N SER A 212 -23.81 0.28 -1.54
CA SER A 212 -24.26 1.05 -2.70
C SER A 212 -25.61 0.60 -3.25
N ASP A 213 -26.26 -0.41 -2.64
CA ASP A 213 -27.50 -1.03 -3.14
C ASP A 213 -27.36 -1.59 -4.57
N HIS A 214 -26.17 -2.10 -4.92
CA HIS A 214 -25.93 -2.65 -6.25
C HIS A 214 -26.82 -3.89 -6.48
N PRO A 215 -27.48 -4.03 -7.66
CA PRO A 215 -28.41 -5.15 -7.91
C PRO A 215 -27.80 -6.55 -7.74
N SER A 216 -26.54 -6.72 -8.16
CA SER A 216 -25.78 -7.97 -8.01
C SER A 216 -25.10 -8.13 -6.63
N GLY A 217 -25.31 -7.17 -5.72
CA GLY A 217 -24.70 -7.15 -4.39
C GLY A 217 -25.42 -8.06 -3.39
N HIS A 218 -24.76 -8.34 -2.26
CA HIS A 218 -25.30 -9.23 -1.24
C HIS A 218 -26.14 -8.44 -0.20
N GLY A 219 -27.46 -8.63 -0.22
CA GLY A 219 -28.39 -7.82 0.56
C GLY A 219 -28.66 -6.46 -0.09
N ASN A 220 -29.13 -5.50 0.70
CA ASN A 220 -29.37 -4.11 0.29
C ASN A 220 -28.44 -3.14 1.05
N LYS A 221 -28.52 -1.85 0.74
CA LYS A 221 -27.72 -0.81 1.44
C LYS A 221 -27.86 -0.77 2.97
N ASP A 222 -28.98 -1.24 3.50
CA ASP A 222 -29.29 -1.23 4.94
C ASP A 222 -28.85 -2.54 5.62
N THR A 223 -28.34 -3.52 4.85
CA THR A 223 -27.84 -4.78 5.36
C THR A 223 -26.49 -4.54 6.04
N GLY A 224 -26.47 -4.67 7.37
CA GLY A 224 -25.27 -4.49 8.21
C GLY A 224 -25.02 -5.70 9.10
N TRP A 225 -23.83 -6.27 9.00
CA TRP A 225 -23.36 -7.39 9.83
C TRP A 225 -22.72 -6.88 11.11
N SER A 226 -23.29 -7.22 12.26
CA SER A 226 -22.64 -7.05 13.56
C SER A 226 -21.45 -8.01 13.67
N THR A 227 -20.24 -7.46 13.68
CA THR A 227 -18.98 -8.17 13.44
C THR A 227 -17.87 -7.67 14.36
N TYR A 228 -16.67 -8.22 14.19
CA TYR A 228 -15.46 -7.81 14.90
C TYR A 228 -14.46 -7.19 13.93
N LEU A 229 -13.68 -6.20 14.39
CA LEU A 229 -12.60 -5.58 13.60
C LEU A 229 -11.26 -5.64 14.35
N ARG A 230 -10.23 -6.05 13.62
CA ARG A 230 -8.82 -5.93 14.02
C ARG A 230 -8.02 -5.24 12.93
N THR A 231 -7.06 -4.45 13.38
CA THR A 231 -6.14 -3.69 12.54
C THR A 231 -4.73 -3.87 13.08
N GLU A 232 -3.78 -4.00 12.16
CA GLU A 232 -2.34 -4.01 12.42
C GLU A 232 -1.65 -3.24 11.30
N VAL A 233 -0.58 -2.50 11.61
CA VAL A 233 0.20 -1.73 10.64
C VAL A 233 1.66 -2.13 10.74
N VAL A 234 2.28 -2.39 9.60
CA VAL A 234 3.72 -2.63 9.48
C VAL A 234 4.33 -1.68 8.46
N HIS A 235 5.61 -1.37 8.68
CA HIS A 235 6.36 -0.37 7.92
C HIS A 235 7.62 -1.02 7.31
N PRO A 236 7.50 -1.85 6.26
CA PRO A 236 8.63 -2.58 5.70
C PRO A 236 9.75 -1.68 5.13
N HIS A 237 9.44 -0.42 4.80
CA HIS A 237 10.42 0.55 4.31
C HIS A 237 10.96 1.47 5.41
N GLY A 238 10.57 1.25 6.67
CA GLY A 238 10.92 2.10 7.79
C GLY A 238 9.97 3.28 7.97
N GLN A 239 10.25 4.06 9.01
CA GLN A 239 9.38 5.12 9.51
C GLN A 239 10.19 6.38 9.84
N GLN A 240 9.59 7.54 9.58
CA GLN A 240 10.18 8.88 9.74
C GLN A 240 10.80 9.10 11.12
N ALA A 241 10.10 8.69 12.18
CA ALA A 241 10.57 8.85 13.56
C ALA A 241 11.87 8.07 13.87
N ILE A 242 12.25 7.12 13.00
CA ILE A 242 13.48 6.35 13.11
C ILE A 242 14.28 6.49 11.80
N PRO A 243 15.08 7.56 11.64
CA PRO A 243 15.81 7.86 10.39
C PRO A 243 16.65 6.68 9.87
N ARG A 244 17.23 5.88 10.77
CA ARG A 244 18.04 4.70 10.42
C ARG A 244 17.23 3.52 9.88
N SER A 245 15.91 3.55 9.99
CA SER A 245 15.02 2.51 9.45
C SER A 245 14.65 2.74 7.99
N LEU A 246 14.81 3.97 7.48
CA LEU A 246 14.41 4.35 6.12
C LEU A 246 15.19 3.51 5.11
N LEU A 247 14.47 2.76 4.29
CA LEU A 247 15.03 1.78 3.38
C LEU A 247 14.77 2.18 1.93
N PHE A 248 15.81 2.69 1.27
CA PHE A 248 15.83 2.85 -0.17
C PHE A 248 16.53 1.68 -0.81
N GLY A 249 16.04 1.27 -1.97
CA GLY A 249 16.64 0.17 -2.69
C GLY A 249 15.76 -0.36 -3.79
N ILE A 250 16.27 -1.41 -4.43
CA ILE A 250 15.61 -2.13 -5.50
C ILE A 250 14.99 -3.43 -4.97
N ASP A 251 14.18 -4.06 -5.80
CA ASP A 251 13.67 -5.40 -5.54
C ASP A 251 14.80 -6.44 -5.58
N ALA A 252 14.53 -7.62 -5.02
CA ALA A 252 15.41 -8.78 -5.11
C ALA A 252 14.70 -9.92 -5.85
N PRO A 253 15.35 -10.58 -6.84
CA PRO A 253 14.82 -11.78 -7.46
C PRO A 253 14.55 -12.87 -6.43
N ASP A 254 13.50 -13.68 -6.58
CA ASP A 254 13.13 -14.69 -5.57
C ASP A 254 14.21 -15.75 -5.32
N ASN A 255 15.10 -15.99 -6.29
CA ASN A 255 16.20 -16.94 -6.19
C ASN A 255 17.53 -16.29 -5.75
N PHE A 256 17.54 -15.01 -5.35
CA PHE A 256 18.77 -14.35 -4.93
C PHE A 256 19.33 -15.01 -3.67
N ASN A 257 20.66 -15.21 -3.63
CA ASN A 257 21.32 -15.69 -2.43
C ASN A 257 21.84 -14.51 -1.60
N PRO A 258 21.25 -14.22 -0.42
CA PRO A 258 21.61 -13.06 0.39
C PRO A 258 23.06 -13.12 0.90
N GLY A 259 23.67 -14.31 0.97
CA GLY A 259 25.06 -14.47 1.44
C GLY A 259 26.12 -14.05 0.43
N ILE A 260 25.80 -14.02 -0.87
CA ILE A 260 26.80 -13.83 -1.95
C ILE A 260 26.41 -12.78 -2.99
N HIS A 261 25.16 -12.29 -2.99
CA HIS A 261 24.74 -11.34 -4.01
C HIS A 261 25.49 -10.00 -3.87
N PRO A 262 26.17 -9.50 -4.94
CA PRO A 262 27.03 -8.33 -4.86
C PRO A 262 26.27 -7.05 -4.49
N HIS A 263 25.01 -6.94 -4.90
CA HIS A 263 24.16 -5.76 -4.63
C HIS A 263 23.21 -5.93 -3.45
N ARG A 264 23.39 -6.95 -2.58
CA ARG A 264 22.44 -7.25 -1.48
C ARG A 264 22.15 -6.05 -0.57
N LYS A 265 23.14 -5.18 -0.33
CA LYS A 265 22.99 -3.98 0.51
C LYS A 265 22.06 -2.92 -0.09
N LEU A 266 21.75 -3.03 -1.38
CA LEU A 266 20.85 -2.13 -2.11
C LEU A 266 19.47 -2.77 -2.34
N MET A 267 19.24 -3.99 -1.85
CA MET A 267 18.01 -4.74 -2.05
C MET A 267 17.09 -4.60 -0.83
N LYS A 268 15.86 -4.12 -1.04
CA LYS A 268 14.89 -3.98 0.04
C LYS A 268 14.55 -5.32 0.72
N PRO A 269 14.25 -6.40 -0.02
CA PRO A 269 13.87 -7.68 0.61
C PRO A 269 14.95 -8.29 1.50
N TYR A 270 16.23 -7.94 1.28
CA TYR A 270 17.34 -8.36 2.12
C TYR A 270 17.28 -7.71 3.52
N TRP A 271 17.12 -6.38 3.56
CA TRP A 271 17.11 -5.63 4.82
C TRP A 271 15.81 -5.76 5.60
N ALA A 272 14.68 -5.72 4.90
CA ALA A 272 13.36 -5.90 5.51
C ALA A 272 13.04 -7.37 5.82
N MET A 273 13.93 -8.30 5.44
CA MET A 273 13.78 -9.74 5.66
C MET A 273 12.42 -10.28 5.18
N ASN A 274 11.92 -9.75 4.04
CA ASN A 274 10.52 -9.91 3.62
C ASN A 274 10.03 -11.36 3.62
N SER A 275 10.86 -12.29 3.14
CA SER A 275 10.52 -13.72 3.09
C SER A 275 10.29 -14.34 4.46
N ILE A 276 10.99 -13.87 5.49
CA ILE A 276 10.87 -14.37 6.88
C ILE A 276 9.72 -13.65 7.58
N GLU A 277 9.70 -12.32 7.52
CA GLU A 277 8.77 -11.49 8.28
C GLU A 277 7.35 -11.51 7.72
N TYR A 278 7.18 -11.58 6.39
CA TYR A 278 5.87 -11.40 5.74
C TYR A 278 5.47 -12.55 4.82
N GLY A 279 6.42 -13.31 4.28
CA GLY A 279 6.13 -14.33 3.26
C GLY A 279 5.08 -15.36 3.70
N HIS A 280 5.02 -15.63 5.00
CA HIS A 280 4.12 -16.58 5.62
C HIS A 280 2.67 -16.11 5.75
N LEU A 281 2.40 -14.81 5.54
CA LEU A 281 1.06 -14.23 5.69
C LEU A 281 0.18 -14.44 4.46
N PHE A 282 0.79 -14.50 3.25
CA PHE A 282 0.06 -14.45 1.98
C PHE A 282 -0.85 -15.64 1.72
N SER A 283 -0.50 -16.83 2.21
CA SER A 283 -1.31 -18.06 2.03
C SER A 283 -2.65 -18.00 2.74
N ASP A 284 -2.81 -17.11 3.71
CA ASP A 284 -3.97 -17.02 4.58
C ASP A 284 -4.85 -15.80 4.25
N VAL A 285 -4.44 -14.96 3.29
CA VAL A 285 -5.15 -13.75 2.90
C VAL A 285 -6.36 -14.11 2.05
N ARG A 286 -7.55 -13.67 2.45
CA ARG A 286 -8.78 -13.80 1.66
C ARG A 286 -8.96 -12.64 0.69
N LEU A 287 -8.51 -11.44 1.04
CA LEU A 287 -8.65 -10.25 0.20
C LEU A 287 -7.38 -9.40 0.25
N PHE A 288 -6.83 -9.09 -0.92
CA PHE A 288 -5.79 -8.11 -1.09
C PHE A 288 -6.39 -6.77 -1.51
N ILE A 289 -5.85 -5.68 -0.99
CA ILE A 289 -6.20 -4.31 -1.41
C ILE A 289 -4.90 -3.57 -1.70
N ILE A 290 -4.78 -2.94 -2.86
CA ILE A 290 -3.67 -2.05 -3.23
C ILE A 290 -4.22 -0.64 -3.36
N PHE A 291 -3.64 0.31 -2.63
CA PHE A 291 -4.02 1.71 -2.67
C PHE A 291 -2.79 2.63 -2.71
N GLY A 292 -2.76 3.56 -3.67
CA GLY A 292 -1.72 4.58 -3.72
C GLY A 292 -0.31 4.07 -4.05
N CYS A 293 -0.14 2.81 -4.44
CA CYS A 293 1.14 2.24 -4.83
C CYS A 293 1.43 2.50 -6.32
N SER A 294 2.69 2.80 -6.64
CA SER A 294 3.19 2.54 -7.99
C SER A 294 3.30 1.02 -8.17
N LEU A 295 2.64 0.46 -9.20
CA LEU A 295 2.79 -0.95 -9.57
C LEU A 295 4.12 -1.21 -10.31
N GLY A 296 5.19 -0.65 -9.76
CA GLY A 296 6.55 -0.70 -10.30
C GLY A 296 7.30 -1.96 -9.85
N ILE A 297 8.40 -2.24 -10.54
CA ILE A 297 9.26 -3.39 -10.29
C ILE A 297 10.01 -3.32 -8.96
N THR A 298 10.17 -2.13 -8.37
CA THR A 298 10.98 -1.92 -7.16
C THR A 298 10.36 -2.50 -5.89
N ASP A 299 9.04 -2.68 -5.87
CA ASP A 299 8.31 -3.42 -4.84
C ASP A 299 7.83 -4.80 -5.35
N GLY A 300 8.48 -5.31 -6.41
CA GLY A 300 8.10 -6.52 -7.16
C GLY A 300 7.88 -7.77 -6.30
N TRP A 301 8.63 -7.93 -5.20
CA TRP A 301 8.43 -9.03 -4.25
C TRP A 301 6.99 -9.09 -3.72
N TRP A 302 6.38 -7.96 -3.39
CA TRP A 302 5.00 -7.92 -2.89
C TRP A 302 4.02 -8.36 -3.96
N TRP A 303 4.18 -7.87 -5.19
CA TRP A 303 3.31 -8.23 -6.31
C TRP A 303 3.39 -9.72 -6.65
N ARG A 304 4.59 -10.30 -6.65
CA ARG A 304 4.79 -11.75 -6.82
C ARG A 304 4.07 -12.56 -5.75
N ARG A 305 4.15 -12.15 -4.48
CA ARG A 305 3.48 -12.86 -3.38
C ARG A 305 1.96 -12.74 -3.43
N ILE A 306 1.42 -11.61 -3.88
CA ILE A 306 -0.03 -11.47 -4.17
C ILE A 306 -0.43 -12.43 -5.29
N VAL A 307 0.31 -12.49 -6.40
CA VAL A 307 0.01 -13.42 -7.51
C VAL A 307 -0.02 -14.87 -7.02
N LEU A 308 0.94 -15.27 -6.17
CA LEU A 308 0.95 -16.60 -5.57
C LEU A 308 -0.28 -16.82 -4.67
N GLY A 309 -0.60 -15.88 -3.78
CA GLY A 309 -1.77 -15.96 -2.89
C GLY A 309 -3.11 -16.00 -3.65
N LEU A 310 -3.21 -15.30 -4.78
CA LEU A 310 -4.38 -15.37 -5.67
C LEU A 310 -4.49 -16.73 -6.39
N GLY A 311 -3.35 -17.38 -6.66
CA GLY A 311 -3.28 -18.69 -7.31
C GLY A 311 -3.48 -19.89 -6.37
N ASP A 312 -3.49 -19.66 -5.05
CA ASP A 312 -3.68 -20.67 -4.03
C ASP A 312 -5.14 -21.15 -3.91
N ARG A 313 -5.39 -22.10 -3.01
CA ARG A 313 -6.70 -22.77 -2.84
C ARG A 313 -7.78 -21.85 -2.27
N LEU A 314 -7.40 -20.80 -1.55
CA LEU A 314 -8.34 -19.77 -1.14
C LEU A 314 -8.78 -19.03 -2.41
N ALA A 315 -10.08 -18.82 -2.57
CA ALA A 315 -10.62 -18.01 -3.67
C ALA A 315 -10.31 -16.53 -3.43
N SER A 316 -9.05 -16.19 -3.18
CA SER A 316 -8.60 -14.87 -2.80
C SER A 316 -8.78 -13.90 -3.96
N GLU A 317 -9.14 -12.67 -3.63
CA GLU A 317 -9.42 -11.62 -4.59
C GLU A 317 -8.51 -10.42 -4.33
N LEU A 318 -8.33 -9.59 -5.35
CA LEU A 318 -7.51 -8.39 -5.30
C LEU A 318 -8.34 -7.18 -5.73
N VAL A 319 -8.33 -6.12 -4.92
CA VAL A 319 -8.87 -4.81 -5.29
C VAL A 319 -7.71 -3.85 -5.50
N ILE A 320 -7.65 -3.21 -6.68
CA ILE A 320 -6.65 -2.17 -7.00
C ILE A 320 -7.37 -0.82 -7.12
N TYR A 321 -7.04 0.10 -6.22
CA TYR A 321 -7.46 1.49 -6.32
C TYR A 321 -6.46 2.29 -7.13
N TRP A 322 -6.93 2.88 -8.23
CA TRP A 322 -6.10 3.64 -9.16
C TRP A 322 -6.58 5.07 -9.31
N TRP A 323 -5.75 6.03 -8.92
CA TRP A 323 -6.03 7.44 -9.12
C TRP A 323 -5.83 7.84 -10.59
N SER A 324 -6.80 8.56 -11.15
CA SER A 324 -6.70 9.20 -12.46
C SER A 324 -6.91 10.71 -12.34
N SER A 325 -6.15 11.48 -13.12
CA SER A 325 -6.22 12.94 -13.16
C SER A 325 -7.47 13.49 -13.88
N GLY A 326 -8.46 12.64 -14.20
CA GLY A 326 -9.69 13.02 -14.90
C GLY A 326 -9.52 13.32 -16.41
N HIS A 327 -8.32 13.65 -16.86
CA HIS A 327 -8.01 13.96 -18.27
C HIS A 327 -7.54 12.74 -19.08
N ALA A 328 -7.13 11.66 -18.42
CA ALA A 328 -6.68 10.42 -19.06
C ALA A 328 -7.51 9.24 -18.56
N THR A 329 -8.30 8.63 -19.45
CA THR A 329 -8.96 7.35 -19.16
C THR A 329 -7.91 6.25 -19.17
N THR A 330 -7.43 5.85 -17.99
CA THR A 330 -6.63 4.63 -17.87
C THR A 330 -7.60 3.46 -17.80
N SER A 331 -7.50 2.52 -18.73
CA SER A 331 -8.36 1.33 -18.73
C SER A 331 -8.00 0.42 -17.55
N SER A 332 -9.00 -0.25 -16.96
CA SER A 332 -8.78 -1.32 -15.97
C SER A 332 -7.85 -2.41 -16.51
N VAL A 333 -7.90 -2.69 -17.81
CA VAL A 333 -7.01 -3.66 -18.48
C VAL A 333 -5.55 -3.21 -18.38
N ASP A 334 -5.27 -1.93 -18.62
CA ASP A 334 -3.90 -1.40 -18.54
C ASP A 334 -3.36 -1.43 -17.11
N ILE A 335 -4.23 -1.26 -16.11
CA ILE A 335 -3.85 -1.30 -14.69
C ILE A 335 -3.52 -2.74 -14.27
N VAL A 336 -4.33 -3.71 -14.71
CA VAL A 336 -4.06 -5.14 -14.50
C VAL A 336 -2.77 -5.57 -15.21
N GLU A 337 -2.53 -5.08 -16.43
CA GLU A 337 -1.27 -5.35 -17.13
C GLU A 337 -0.06 -4.77 -16.39
N LYS A 338 -0.18 -3.54 -15.86
CA LYS A 338 0.86 -2.95 -15.01
C LYS A 338 1.13 -3.79 -13.77
N PHE A 339 0.08 -4.30 -13.12
CA PHE A 339 0.23 -5.19 -11.96
C PHE A 339 1.01 -6.46 -12.33
N PHE A 340 0.61 -7.17 -13.40
CA PHE A 340 1.32 -8.37 -13.83
C PHE A 340 2.76 -8.10 -14.24
N ARG A 341 3.01 -7.01 -14.96
CA ARG A 341 4.37 -6.59 -15.30
C ARG A 341 5.21 -6.28 -14.07
N GLY A 342 4.65 -5.58 -13.08
CA GLY A 342 5.31 -5.32 -11.80
C GLY A 342 5.62 -6.60 -11.02
N ALA A 343 4.74 -7.60 -11.12
CA ALA A 343 4.97 -8.94 -10.57
C ALA A 343 5.95 -9.80 -11.40
N GLY A 344 6.41 -9.34 -12.57
CA GLY A 344 7.26 -10.13 -13.45
C GLY A 344 6.55 -11.35 -14.06
N VAL A 345 5.23 -11.27 -14.25
CA VAL A 345 4.41 -12.33 -14.87
C VAL A 345 4.27 -12.03 -16.36
N ASP A 346 4.79 -12.94 -17.19
CA ASP A 346 4.74 -12.83 -18.65
C ASP A 346 3.30 -12.92 -19.20
N VAL A 347 3.07 -12.32 -20.38
CA VAL A 347 1.74 -12.23 -21.02
C VAL A 347 1.11 -13.60 -21.26
N ASP A 348 1.94 -14.59 -21.58
CA ASP A 348 1.50 -15.96 -21.89
C ASP A 348 1.51 -16.88 -20.66
N ASP A 349 1.80 -16.37 -19.46
CA ASP A 349 1.84 -17.19 -18.25
C ASP A 349 0.42 -17.72 -17.91
N PRO A 350 0.21 -19.04 -17.81
CA PRO A 350 -1.08 -19.63 -17.46
C PRO A 350 -1.66 -19.16 -16.13
N ILE A 351 -0.84 -18.61 -15.22
CA ILE A 351 -1.34 -18.01 -13.98
C ILE A 351 -2.26 -16.82 -14.26
N ARG A 352 -1.98 -16.00 -15.28
CA ARG A 352 -2.78 -14.82 -15.61
C ARG A 352 -4.24 -15.19 -15.85
N GLN A 353 -4.48 -16.17 -16.73
CA GLN A 353 -5.82 -16.65 -17.05
C GLN A 353 -6.55 -17.22 -15.83
N ARG A 354 -5.83 -17.78 -14.85
CA ARG A 354 -6.43 -18.36 -13.64
C ARG A 354 -6.87 -17.31 -12.63
N ILE A 355 -6.22 -16.16 -12.58
CA ILE A 355 -6.43 -15.17 -11.50
C ILE A 355 -7.01 -13.83 -11.98
N GLN A 356 -6.99 -13.54 -13.28
CA GLN A 356 -7.44 -12.26 -13.83
C GLN A 356 -8.88 -11.90 -13.42
N ASP A 357 -9.79 -12.87 -13.40
CA ASP A 357 -11.19 -12.66 -13.02
C ASP A 357 -11.39 -12.36 -11.52
N ARG A 358 -10.34 -12.51 -10.72
CA ARG A 358 -10.31 -12.21 -9.28
C ARG A 358 -9.71 -10.82 -8.97
N ILE A 359 -9.35 -10.06 -10.01
CA ILE A 359 -8.75 -8.73 -9.88
C ILE A 359 -9.79 -7.67 -10.24
N HIS A 360 -10.12 -6.83 -9.28
CA HIS A 360 -11.10 -5.77 -9.38
C HIS A 360 -10.42 -4.41 -9.34
N VAL A 361 -10.69 -3.57 -10.33
CA VAL A 361 -10.07 -2.23 -10.41
C VAL A 361 -11.12 -1.18 -10.08
N VAL A 362 -10.77 -0.28 -9.15
CA VAL A 362 -11.52 0.92 -8.80
C VAL A 362 -10.72 2.12 -9.29
N VAL A 363 -11.19 2.77 -10.35
CA VAL A 363 -10.62 4.03 -10.82
C VAL A 363 -11.33 5.19 -10.13
N TYR A 364 -10.58 6.13 -9.56
CA TYR A 364 -11.13 7.28 -8.86
C TYR A 364 -10.40 8.58 -9.24
N THR A 365 -11.03 9.71 -8.90
CA THR A 365 -10.46 11.05 -9.11
C THR A 365 -10.62 11.87 -7.84
N ASP A 366 -10.03 13.07 -7.77
CA ASP A 366 -10.24 13.96 -6.63
C ASP A 366 -11.68 14.48 -6.53
N HIS A 367 -12.44 14.46 -7.63
CA HIS A 367 -13.85 14.85 -7.66
C HIS A 367 -14.80 13.72 -7.23
N GLU A 368 -14.35 12.48 -7.39
CA GLU A 368 -15.07 11.27 -7.04
C GLU A 368 -14.17 10.37 -6.19
N PRO A 369 -13.86 10.77 -4.95
CA PRO A 369 -13.00 9.99 -4.09
C PRO A 369 -13.64 8.63 -3.75
N PRO A 370 -12.82 7.60 -3.50
CA PRO A 370 -13.30 6.33 -2.97
C PRO A 370 -13.71 6.50 -1.50
N THR A 371 -14.48 5.55 -0.99
CA THR A 371 -14.77 5.39 0.43
C THR A 371 -13.53 4.89 1.18
N TRP A 372 -12.74 4.04 0.52
CA TRP A 372 -11.50 3.49 1.03
C TRP A 372 -10.40 4.56 1.12
N LEU A 373 -9.93 4.83 2.35
CA LEU A 373 -8.88 5.81 2.66
C LEU A 373 -9.15 7.20 2.05
N ALA A 374 -10.42 7.62 2.12
CA ALA A 374 -10.83 8.97 1.77
C ALA A 374 -10.19 9.98 2.74
N THR A 375 -9.73 11.13 2.24
CA THR A 375 -9.19 12.23 3.05
C THR A 375 -9.92 13.50 2.73
#